data_AF-B4M6F5-F1
#
_entry.id   AF-B4M6F5-F1
#
_cell.length_a   1.000
_cell.length_b   1.000
_cell.length_c   1.000
_cell.angle_alpha   90.00
_cell.angle_beta   90.00
_cell.angle_gamma   90.00
#
_symmetry.space_group_name_H-M   'P 1'
#
loop_
_entity.id
_entity.type
_entity.pdbx_description
1 polymer ?
#
loop_
_entity_poly.entity_id
_entity_poly.type
_entity_poly.pdbx_seq_one_letter_code
_entity_poly.pdbx_strand_id
1 'polypeptide(L)'
;MKPKPQKNTGKFNKKPAKADQKHKPNFKQKYKQKKQDNKPNKPEIRKMIRQQKAAEAQAERDKIKAEKEARIKAYKKQRLEKTKAISKRTQRGQPLMKDRMQLLLKQIEEMKGRQ
;
A
#
# COMPACT_ATOMS: atom_id res chain seq x y z
N MET A 1 27.74 -2.32 12.95
CA MET A 1 26.27 -2.38 13.13
C MET A 1 25.94 -2.05 14.58
N LYS A 2 25.06 -1.07 14.85
CA LYS A 2 24.64 -0.74 16.23
C LYS A 2 23.41 -1.58 16.59
N PRO A 3 23.35 -2.20 17.79
CA PRO A 3 22.16 -2.93 18.23
C PRO A 3 21.00 -1.97 18.55
N LYS A 4 19.76 -2.41 18.31
CA LYS A 4 18.54 -1.66 18.61
C LYS A 4 18.30 -1.63 20.13
N PRO A 5 17.82 -0.51 20.70
CA PRO A 5 17.52 -0.45 22.13
C PRO A 5 16.28 -1.29 22.47
N GLN A 6 16.42 -2.16 23.47
CA GLN A 6 15.32 -2.89 24.09
C GLN A 6 14.45 -1.90 24.90
N LYS A 7 13.14 -1.94 24.67
CA LYS A 7 12.17 -1.19 25.48
C LYS A 7 11.98 -1.91 26.81
N ASN A 8 12.58 -1.39 27.87
CA ASN A 8 12.31 -1.83 29.23
C ASN A 8 10.84 -1.58 29.58
N THR A 9 10.06 -2.64 29.74
CA THR A 9 8.73 -2.60 30.36
C THR A 9 8.91 -2.48 31.87
N GLY A 10 9.24 -1.28 32.32
CA GLY A 10 9.24 -0.92 33.74
C GLY A 10 7.82 -0.94 34.27
N LYS A 11 7.54 -1.90 35.17
CA LYS A 11 6.33 -1.97 35.98
C LYS A 11 6.19 -0.69 36.81
N PHE A 12 5.29 0.20 36.40
CA PHE A 12 4.87 1.31 37.26
C PHE A 12 3.87 0.80 38.30
N ASN A 13 4.38 0.36 39.45
CA ASN A 13 3.57 0.19 40.67
C ASN A 13 3.15 1.57 41.19
N LYS A 14 2.02 2.09 40.70
CA LYS A 14 1.33 3.21 41.34
C LYS A 14 0.25 2.65 42.27
N LYS A 15 0.51 2.72 43.58
CA LYS A 15 -0.52 2.54 44.62
C LYS A 15 -1.68 3.52 44.32
N PRO A 16 -2.95 3.13 44.39
CA PRO A 16 -4.04 4.09 44.26
C PRO A 16 -4.09 4.95 45.53
N ALA A 17 -3.81 6.24 45.39
CA ALA A 17 -4.14 7.22 46.41
C ALA A 17 -5.67 7.23 46.57
N LYS A 18 -6.15 7.00 47.80
CA LYS A 18 -7.56 7.17 48.17
C LYS A 18 -7.91 8.65 48.02
N ALA A 19 -8.39 9.03 46.85
CA ALA A 19 -9.06 10.30 46.64
C ALA A 19 -10.50 10.14 47.13
N ASP A 20 -10.85 10.88 48.18
CA ASP A 20 -12.20 11.03 48.72
C ASP A 20 -13.23 11.17 47.59
N GLN A 21 -14.00 10.11 47.38
CA GLN A 21 -15.19 10.18 46.55
C GLN A 21 -16.27 10.91 47.33
N LYS A 22 -16.30 12.25 47.20
CA LYS A 22 -17.47 13.05 47.54
C LYS A 22 -18.62 12.59 46.66
N HIS A 23 -19.48 11.73 47.18
CA HIS A 23 -20.74 11.33 46.57
C HIS A 23 -21.56 12.58 46.23
N LYS A 24 -21.72 12.87 44.94
CA LYS A 24 -22.67 13.90 44.48
C LYS A 24 -24.09 13.37 44.68
N PRO A 25 -25.05 14.20 45.13
CA PRO A 25 -26.41 13.75 45.39
C PRO A 25 -27.06 13.26 44.10
N ASN A 26 -27.76 12.14 44.22
CA ASN A 26 -28.53 11.47 43.17
C ASN A 26 -29.62 12.40 42.65
N PHE A 27 -29.31 13.22 41.65
CA PHE A 27 -30.30 14.03 40.95
C PHE A 27 -31.15 13.09 40.10
N LYS A 28 -32.29 12.63 40.65
CA LYS A 28 -33.31 11.86 39.93
C LYS A 28 -33.82 12.71 38.76
N GLN A 29 -33.18 12.60 37.60
CA GLN A 29 -33.70 13.15 36.35
C GLN A 29 -34.98 12.40 36.00
N LYS A 30 -36.13 13.04 36.24
CA LYS A 30 -37.40 12.60 35.63
C LYS A 30 -37.19 12.61 34.11
N TYR A 31 -37.21 11.42 33.50
CA TYR A 31 -37.18 11.26 32.05
C TYR A 31 -38.43 11.93 31.45
N LYS A 32 -38.30 13.19 31.05
CA LYS A 32 -39.27 13.81 30.13
C LYS A 32 -39.02 13.17 28.77
N GLN A 33 -39.98 12.39 28.29
CA GLN A 33 -40.00 11.93 26.91
C GLN A 33 -39.92 13.16 26.01
N LYS A 34 -38.77 13.35 25.35
CA LYS A 34 -38.62 14.40 24.35
C LYS A 34 -39.47 13.99 23.15
N LYS A 35 -40.43 14.83 22.78
CA LYS A 35 -41.16 14.69 21.51
C LYS A 35 -40.12 14.55 20.40
N GLN A 36 -40.29 13.53 19.55
CA GLN A 36 -39.46 13.37 18.37
C GLN A 36 -39.82 14.49 17.41
N ASP A 37 -39.10 15.59 17.49
CA ASP A 37 -39.11 16.59 16.43
C ASP A 37 -38.54 15.92 15.16
N ASN A 38 -39.18 16.18 14.01
CA ASN A 38 -38.75 15.84 12.64
C ASN A 38 -37.39 16.48 12.26
N LYS A 39 -36.39 16.35 13.12
CA LYS A 39 -35.04 16.89 12.93
C LYS A 39 -34.22 15.82 12.21
N PRO A 40 -33.47 16.19 11.15
CA PRO A 40 -32.64 15.24 10.44
C PRO A 40 -31.70 14.52 11.42
N ASN A 41 -31.69 13.19 11.37
CA ASN A 41 -30.92 12.33 12.26
C ASN A 41 -29.42 12.55 11.99
N LYS A 42 -28.83 13.56 12.66
CA LYS A 42 -27.42 13.98 12.55
C LYS A 42 -26.41 12.82 12.45
N PRO A 43 -26.52 11.70 13.20
CA PRO A 43 -25.59 10.58 13.04
C PRO A 43 -25.72 9.83 11.70
N GLU A 44 -26.92 9.69 11.13
CA GLU A 44 -27.12 8.99 9.84
C GLU A 44 -26.57 9.80 8.66
N ILE A 45 -26.82 11.12 8.65
CA ILE A 45 -26.25 12.02 7.64
C ILE A 45 -24.72 11.98 7.70
N ARG A 46 -24.13 11.98 8.90
CA ARG A 46 -22.67 11.83 9.06
C ARG A 46 -22.14 10.50 8.55
N LYS A 47 -22.91 9.40 8.71
CA LYS A 47 -22.53 8.08 8.17
C LYS A 47 -22.54 8.11 6.64
N MET A 48 -23.58 8.65 6.01
CA MET A 48 -23.66 8.78 4.55
C MET A 48 -22.50 9.61 3.99
N ILE A 49 -22.21 10.79 4.59
CA ILE A 49 -21.10 11.64 4.13
C ILE A 49 -19.75 10.92 4.26
N ARG A 50 -19.53 10.14 5.33
CA ARG A 50 -18.31 9.34 5.48
C ARG A 50 -18.20 8.24 4.44
N GLN A 51 -19.30 7.57 4.13
CA GLN A 51 -19.33 6.53 3.10
C GLN A 51 -19.06 7.10 1.71
N GLN A 52 -19.66 8.24 1.37
CA GLN A 52 -19.39 8.96 0.11
C GLN A 52 -17.91 9.33 -0.02
N LYS A 53 -17.34 9.96 1.01
CA LYS A 53 -15.90 10.31 1.03
C LYS A 53 -14.98 9.10 0.97
N ALA A 54 -15.35 8.00 1.62
CA ALA A 54 -14.57 6.76 1.55
C ALA A 54 -14.62 6.13 0.15
N ALA A 55 -15.77 6.17 -0.51
CA ALA A 55 -15.92 5.70 -1.88
C ALA A 55 -15.12 6.55 -2.87
N GLU A 56 -15.15 7.89 -2.74
CA GLU A 56 -14.35 8.81 -3.55
C GLU A 56 -12.85 8.55 -3.36
N ALA A 57 -12.37 8.46 -2.12
CA ALA A 57 -10.97 8.19 -1.82
C ALA A 57 -10.51 6.82 -2.35
N GLN A 58 -11.40 5.82 -2.37
CA GLN A 58 -11.08 4.51 -2.93
C GLN A 58 -10.98 4.58 -4.47
N ALA A 59 -11.90 5.27 -5.12
CA ALA A 59 -11.86 5.47 -6.57
C ALA A 59 -10.59 6.21 -7.02
N GLU A 60 -10.14 7.22 -6.28
CA GLU A 60 -8.87 7.91 -6.56
C GLU A 60 -7.66 7.00 -6.40
N ARG A 61 -7.62 6.19 -5.33
CA ARG A 61 -6.54 5.22 -5.11
C ARG A 61 -6.47 4.21 -6.25
N ASP A 62 -7.61 3.74 -6.74
CA ASP A 62 -7.65 2.74 -7.79
C ASP A 62 -7.26 3.33 -9.16
N LYS A 63 -7.60 4.60 -9.44
CA LYS A 63 -7.05 5.35 -10.59
C LYS A 63 -5.52 5.45 -10.52
N ILE A 64 -4.96 5.86 -9.38
CA ILE A 64 -3.50 5.98 -9.20
C ILE A 64 -2.81 4.63 -9.37
N LYS A 65 -3.39 3.53 -8.87
CA LYS A 65 -2.85 2.19 -9.08
C LYS A 65 -2.84 1.80 -10.56
N ALA A 66 -3.96 2.03 -11.26
CA ALA A 66 -4.08 1.72 -12.68
C ALA A 66 -3.04 2.49 -13.53
N GLU A 67 -2.86 3.79 -13.26
CA GLU A 67 -1.84 4.60 -13.93
C GLU A 67 -0.41 4.10 -13.67
N LYS A 68 -0.11 3.74 -12.41
CA LYS A 68 1.20 3.17 -12.05
C LYS A 68 1.45 1.84 -12.77
N GLU A 69 0.46 0.96 -12.79
CA GLU A 69 0.56 -0.33 -13.48
C GLU A 69 0.74 -0.15 -14.99
N ALA A 70 0.00 0.77 -15.61
CA ALA A 70 0.14 1.10 -17.02
C ALA A 70 1.56 1.62 -17.33
N ARG A 71 2.10 2.50 -16.47
CA ARG A 71 3.47 3.02 -16.61
C ARG A 71 4.52 1.92 -16.47
N ILE A 72 4.36 1.00 -15.52
CA ILE A 72 5.28 -0.13 -15.34
C ILE A 72 5.22 -1.07 -16.55
N LYS A 73 4.02 -1.37 -17.07
CA LYS A 73 3.85 -2.21 -18.28
C LYS A 73 4.52 -1.56 -19.49
N ALA A 74 4.31 -0.26 -19.69
CA ALA A 74 4.94 0.50 -20.77
C ALA A 74 6.47 0.50 -20.65
N TYR A 75 7.01 0.76 -19.45
CA TYR A 75 8.46 0.75 -19.20
C TYR A 75 9.06 -0.64 -19.47
N LYS A 76 8.42 -1.71 -18.99
CA LYS A 76 8.88 -3.09 -19.24
C LYS A 76 8.89 -3.41 -20.73
N LYS A 77 7.87 -3.00 -21.47
CA LYS A 77 7.81 -3.18 -22.94
C LYS A 77 8.95 -2.44 -23.65
N GLN A 78 9.11 -1.14 -23.35
CA GLN A 78 10.18 -0.33 -23.94
C GLN A 78 11.58 -0.87 -23.60
N ARG A 79 11.80 -1.33 -22.37
CA ARG A 79 13.08 -1.94 -21.96
C ARG A 79 13.36 -3.21 -22.76
N LEU A 80 12.37 -4.08 -22.95
CA LEU A 80 12.53 -5.30 -23.76
C LEU A 80 12.81 -4.97 -25.24
N GLU A 81 12.14 -3.97 -25.80
CA GLU A 81 12.39 -3.54 -27.19
C GLU A 81 13.80 -2.96 -27.36
N LYS A 82 14.23 -2.08 -26.44
CA LYS A 82 15.59 -1.50 -26.45
C LYS A 82 16.66 -2.57 -26.31
N THR A 83 16.51 -3.51 -25.37
CA THR A 83 17.48 -4.59 -25.17
C THR A 83 17.56 -5.52 -26.38
N LYS A 84 16.42 -5.88 -27.00
CA LYS A 84 16.39 -6.62 -28.28
C LYS A 84 17.13 -5.86 -29.39
N ALA A 85 16.85 -4.56 -29.54
CA ALA A 85 17.47 -3.75 -30.59
C ALA A 85 18.98 -3.63 -30.41
N ILE A 86 19.45 -3.39 -29.18
CA ILE A 86 20.88 -3.33 -28.85
C ILE A 86 21.53 -4.69 -29.10
N SER A 87 20.96 -5.78 -28.59
CA SER A 87 21.52 -7.12 -28.74
C SER A 87 21.67 -7.52 -30.21
N LYS A 88 20.67 -7.24 -31.05
CA LYS A 88 20.73 -7.50 -32.50
C LYS A 88 21.79 -6.64 -33.20
N ARG A 89 21.90 -5.36 -32.84
CA ARG A 89 22.82 -4.42 -33.48
C ARG A 89 24.27 -4.67 -33.10
N THR A 90 24.55 -4.93 -31.83
CA THR A 90 25.92 -4.99 -31.32
C THR A 90 26.42 -6.42 -31.11
N GLN A 91 25.54 -7.43 -31.19
CA GLN A 91 25.81 -8.82 -30.80
C GLN A 91 26.40 -8.96 -29.37
N ARG A 92 26.27 -7.92 -28.54
CA ARG A 92 26.80 -7.84 -27.16
C ARG A 92 25.65 -7.79 -26.16
N GLY A 93 25.93 -8.28 -24.95
CA GLY A 93 24.97 -8.33 -23.83
C GLY A 93 24.19 -9.65 -23.75
N GLN A 94 23.24 -9.72 -22.83
CA GLN A 94 22.44 -10.93 -22.61
C GLN A 94 21.35 -11.03 -23.70
N PRO A 95 21.40 -12.04 -24.58
CA PRO A 95 20.35 -12.25 -25.57
C PRO A 95 19.05 -12.67 -24.89
N LEU A 96 17.93 -12.26 -25.46
CA LEU A 96 16.63 -12.74 -25.03
C LEU A 96 16.52 -14.25 -25.31
N MET A 97 15.76 -15.01 -24.52
CA MET A 97 15.69 -16.48 -24.64
C MET A 97 15.47 -16.98 -26.08
N LYS A 98 14.65 -16.27 -26.86
CA LYS A 98 14.40 -16.59 -28.28
C LYS A 98 15.64 -16.50 -29.16
N ASP A 99 16.47 -15.50 -28.93
CA ASP A 99 17.65 -15.20 -29.74
C ASP A 99 18.92 -15.87 -29.16
N ARG A 100 18.87 -16.34 -27.90
CA ARG A 100 19.98 -16.98 -27.19
C ARG A 100 20.43 -18.28 -27.84
N MET A 101 19.49 -19.10 -28.34
CA MET A 101 19.81 -20.38 -28.99
C MET A 101 20.59 -20.17 -30.29
N GLN A 102 20.18 -19.21 -31.13
CA GLN A 102 20.90 -18.88 -32.36
C GLN A 102 22.29 -18.32 -32.06
N LEU A 103 22.42 -17.47 -31.04
CA LEU A 103 23.71 -16.96 -30.61
C LEU A 103 24.66 -18.12 -30.18
N LEU A 104 24.14 -19.08 -29.40
CA LEU A 104 24.91 -20.24 -28.95
C LEU A 104 25.33 -21.13 -30.12
N LEU A 105 24.43 -21.43 -31.06
CA LEU A 105 24.75 -22.23 -32.25
C LEU A 105 25.84 -21.56 -33.10
N LYS A 106 25.73 -20.25 -33.32
CA LYS A 106 26.74 -19.47 -34.05
C LYS A 106 28.10 -19.51 -33.35
N GLN A 107 28.13 -19.39 -32.01
CA GLN A 107 29.38 -19.49 -31.25
C GLN A 107 30.01 -20.88 -31.37
N ILE A 108 29.21 -21.95 -31.37
CA ILE A 108 29.69 -23.32 -31.55
C ILE A 108 30.28 -23.52 -32.95
N GLU A 109 29.62 -23.02 -34.00
CA GLU A 109 30.13 -23.06 -35.38
C GLU A 109 31.44 -22.27 -35.52
N GLU A 110 31.51 -21.04 -34.99
CA GLU A 110 32.73 -20.23 -35.00
C GLU A 110 33.88 -20.90 -34.23
N MET A 111 33.61 -21.62 -33.15
CA MET A 111 34.62 -22.37 -32.41
C MET A 111 35.09 -23.62 -33.16
N LYS A 112 34.19 -24.32 -33.85
CA LYS A 112 34.53 -25.49 -34.67
C LYS A 112 35.32 -25.13 -35.93
N GLY A 113 35.00 -24.00 -36.58
CA GLY A 113 35.70 -23.56 -37.79
C GLY A 113 37.07 -22.93 -37.54
N ARG A 114 37.47 -22.73 -36.28
CA ARG A 114 38.81 -22.27 -35.88
C ARG A 114 39.76 -23.41 -35.48
N GLN A 115 39.26 -24.64 -35.41
CA GLN A 115 40.07 -25.85 -35.26
C GLN A 115 40.43 -26.39 -36.64
#